data_AF-A0A0L9U6H9-F1
#
_entry.id   AF-A0A0L9U6H9-F1
#
_cell.length_a   1.000
_cell.length_b   1.000
_cell.length_c   1.000
_cell.angle_alpha   90.00
_cell.angle_beta   90.00
_cell.angle_gamma   90.00
#
_symmetry.space_group_name_H-M   'P 1'
#
loop_
_entity.id
_entity.type
_entity.pdbx_description
1 polymer ?
#
loop_
_entity_poly.entity_id
_entity_poly.type
_entity_poly.pdbx_seq_one_letter_code
_entity_poly.pdbx_strand_id
1 'polypeptide(L)' 'MNKAKQVVETWDRQFHGSPREKRLAFLYLANDILQNSRRKGSEFVGEFWKVLPDALRDVIQNGDDFARNAALRLICIE' A
#
# COMPACT_ATOMS: atom_id res chain seq x y z
N MET A 1 -4.25 21.37 5.02
CA MET A 1 -3.49 20.20 4.54
C MET A 1 -4.44 19.02 4.50
N ASN A 2 -4.55 18.28 3.40
CA ASN A 2 -5.43 17.10 3.34
C ASN A 2 -4.84 16.00 4.24
N LYS A 3 -5.62 15.51 5.21
CA LYS A 3 -5.17 14.47 6.16
C LYS A 3 -4.80 13.16 5.44
N ALA A 4 -5.53 12.80 4.37
CA ALA A 4 -5.24 11.61 3.59
C ALA A 4 -3.84 11.69 2.96
N LYS A 5 -3.50 12.85 2.37
CA LYS A 5 -2.18 13.09 1.79
C LYS A 5 -1.05 12.90 2.81
N GLN A 6 -1.16 13.49 4.00
CA GLN A 6 -0.13 13.32 5.04
C GLN A 6 0.05 11.87 5.49
N VAL A 7 -1.04 11.13 5.61
CA VAL A 7 -1.00 9.71 5.98
C VAL A 7 -0.32 8.89 4.89
N VAL A 8 -0.67 9.11 3.62
CA VAL A 8 -0.06 8.40 2.49
C VAL A 8 1.42 8.74 2.34
N GLU A 9 1.82 10.00 2.48
CA GLU A 9 3.24 10.41 2.46
C GLU A 9 4.05 9.77 3.60
N THR A 10 3.43 9.66 4.78
CA THR A 10 4.07 8.99 5.92
C THR A 10 4.19 7.50 5.65
N TRP A 11 3.13 6.86 5.18
CA TRP A 11 3.12 5.44 4.82
C TRP A 11 4.20 5.14 3.78
N ASP A 12 4.31 5.95 2.74
CA ASP A 12 5.27 5.77 1.63
C ASP A 12 6.72 5.87 2.11
N ARG A 13 7.02 6.88 2.93
CA ARG A 13 8.35 7.04 3.54
C ARG A 13 8.70 5.85 4.45
N GLN A 14 7.75 5.39 5.25
CA GLN A 14 7.97 4.27 6.18
C GLN A 14 8.09 2.94 5.44
N PHE A 15 7.34 2.73 4.35
CA PHE A 15 7.44 1.55 3.49
C PHE A 15 8.84 1.43 2.88
N HIS A 16 9.33 2.51 2.26
CA HIS A 16 10.64 2.51 1.60
C HIS A 16 11.80 2.41 2.60
N GLY A 17 11.66 3.02 3.78
CA GLY A 17 12.64 2.93 4.87
C GLY A 17 12.62 1.61 5.66
N SER A 18 11.61 0.76 5.46
CA SER A 18 11.46 -0.50 6.21
C SER A 18 12.21 -1.67 5.59
N PRO A 19 12.68 -2.63 6.40
CA PRO A 19 13.19 -3.92 5.91
C PRO A 19 12.14 -4.65 5.07
N ARG A 20 12.59 -5.44 4.09
CA ARG A 20 11.74 -6.17 3.14
C ARG A 20 10.67 -7.03 3.82
N GLU A 21 11.02 -7.70 4.91
CA GLU A 21 10.12 -8.52 5.73
C GLU A 21 8.88 -7.76 6.24
N LYS A 22 9.00 -6.44 6.45
CA LYS A 22 7.90 -5.60 6.92
C LYS A 22 7.07 -5.02 5.79
N ARG A 23 7.58 -4.94 4.56
CA ARG A 23 6.93 -4.28 3.42
C ARG A 23 5.59 -4.92 3.06
N LEU A 24 5.46 -6.24 3.21
CA LEU A 24 4.18 -6.93 3.03
C LEU A 24 3.12 -6.47 4.06
N ALA A 25 3.50 -6.27 5.32
CA ALA A 25 2.58 -5.76 6.34
C ALA A 25 2.08 -4.34 6.02
N PHE A 26 2.94 -3.50 5.44
CA PHE A 26 2.53 -2.17 4.96
C PHE A 26 1.52 -2.26 3.81
N LEU A 27 1.66 -3.22 2.89
CA LEU A 27 0.67 -3.44 1.83
C LEU A 27 -0.68 -3.89 2.41
N TYR A 28 -0.69 -4.75 3.44
CA TYR A 28 -1.94 -5.09 4.13
C TYR A 28 -2.57 -3.89 4.84
N LEU A 29 -1.76 -3.04 5.46
CA LEU A 29 -2.24 -1.80 6.06
C LEU A 29 -2.85 -0.86 5.00
N ALA A 30 -2.19 -0.69 3.85
CA ALA A 30 -2.72 0.11 2.75
C ALA A 30 -4.06 -0.45 2.25
N ASN A 31 -4.17 -1.77 2.10
CA ASN A 31 -5.41 -2.43 1.73
C ASN A 31 -6.53 -2.20 2.75
N ASP A 32 -6.26 -2.33 4.05
CA ASP A 32 -7.24 -2.05 5.10
C ASP A 32 -7.70 -0.58 5.09
N ILE A 33 -6.77 0.37 4.93
CA ILE A 33 -7.12 1.80 4.82
C ILE A 33 -7.98 2.04 3.58
N LEU A 34 -7.62 1.47 2.42
CA LEU A 34 -8.39 1.62 1.19
C LEU A 34 -9.80 1.06 1.33
N GLN A 35 -9.94 -0.17 1.84
CA GLN A 35 -11.24 -0.82 2.04
C GLN A 35 -12.12 -0.05 3.04
N ASN A 36 -11.54 0.45 4.14
CA ASN A 36 -12.27 1.25 5.12
C ASN A 36 -12.60 2.67 4.61
N SER A 37 -11.75 3.24 3.76
CA SER A 37 -11.97 4.56 3.16
C SER A 37 -13.08 4.56 2.12
N ARG A 38 -13.28 3.47 1.35
CA ARG A 38 -14.40 3.34 0.39
C ARG A 38 -15.77 3.62 1.02
N ARG A 39 -15.93 3.37 2.33
CA ARG A 39 -17.16 3.64 3.08
C ARG A 39 -17.31 5.10 3.55
N LYS A 40 -16.21 5.86 3.66
CA LYS A 40 -16.16 7.21 4.26
C LYS A 40 -15.79 8.33 3.29
N GLY A 41 -15.20 8.01 2.13
CA GLY A 41 -14.80 8.98 1.10
C GLY A 41 -13.57 8.52 0.30
N SER A 42 -13.44 8.98 -0.95
CA SER A 42 -12.41 8.54 -1.90
C SER A 42 -11.05 9.25 -1.76
N GLU A 43 -10.85 10.09 -0.74
CA GLU A 43 -9.63 10.88 -0.58
C GLU A 43 -8.37 10.01 -0.43
N PHE A 44 -8.46 8.92 0.35
CA PHE A 44 -7.34 7.99 0.49
C PHE A 44 -7.08 7.21 -0.80
N VAL A 45 -8.12 6.85 -1.55
CA VAL A 45 -7.99 6.11 -2.82
C VAL A 45 -7.15 6.90 -3.81
N GLY A 46 -7.47 8.20 -4.00
CA GLY A 46 -6.75 9.05 -4.94
C GLY A 46 -5.28 9.27 -4.58
N GLU A 47 -4.96 9.38 -3.28
CA GLU A 47 -3.57 9.55 -2.84
C GLU A 47 -2.78 8.24 -2.89
N PHE A 48 -3.35 7.11 -2.46
CA PHE A 48 -2.67 5.81 -2.52
C PHE A 48 -2.39 5.35 -3.95
N TRP A 49 -3.23 5.72 -4.92
CA TRP A 49 -3.01 5.37 -6.33
C TRP A 49 -1.70 5.94 -6.89
N LYS A 50 -1.15 7.00 -6.28
CA LYS A 50 0.11 7.62 -6.68
C LYS A 50 1.34 6.84 -6.21
N VAL A 51 1.23 6.07 -5.13
CA VAL A 51 2.37 5.39 -4.47
C VAL A 51 2.31 3.86 -4.54
N LEU A 52 1.11 3.29 -4.60
CA LEU A 52 0.91 1.83 -4.62
C LEU A 52 1.58 1.11 -5.79
N PRO A 53 1.56 1.62 -7.03
CA PRO A 53 2.21 0.92 -8.15
C PRO A 53 3.69 0.66 -7.92
N ASP A 54 4.40 1.62 -7.33
CA ASP A 54 5.83 1.51 -7.03
C ASP A 54 6.08 0.54 -5.87
N ALA A 55 5.30 0.67 -4.79
CA ALA A 55 5.38 -0.23 -3.65
C ALA A 55 5.07 -1.70 -4.00
N LEU A 56 4.06 -1.94 -4.85
CA LEU A 56 3.73 -3.28 -5.34
C LEU A 56 4.84 -3.84 -6.23
N ARG A 57 5.43 -3.03 -7.12
CA ARG A 57 6.57 -3.43 -7.93
C ARG A 57 7.75 -3.83 -7.07
N ASP A 58 8.07 -3.06 -6.02
CA ASP A 58 9.16 -3.39 -5.10
C ASP A 58 8.95 -4.75 -4.42
N VAL A 59 7.75 -5.02 -3.90
CA VAL A 59 7.46 -6.32 -3.27
C VAL A 59 7.46 -7.47 -4.28
N ILE A 60 6.97 -7.26 -5.51
CA ILE A 60 6.99 -8.29 -6.55
C ILE A 60 8.42 -8.61 -7.00
N GLN A 61 9.29 -7.60 -7.13
CA GLN A 61 10.66 -7.77 -7.62
C GLN A 61 11.62 -8.27 -6.54
N ASN A 62 11.45 -7.82 -5.29
CA ASN A 62 12.40 -8.03 -4.21
C ASN A 62 11.88 -8.92 -3.06
N GLY A 63 10.59 -9.26 -3.08
CA GLY A 63 9.96 -10.14 -2.09
C GLY A 63 10.13 -11.62 -2.41
N ASP A 64 9.87 -12.46 -1.42
CA ASP A 64 9.77 -13.90 -1.60
C ASP A 64 8.48 -14.28 -2.35
N ASP A 65 8.37 -15.56 -2.74
CA ASP A 65 7.20 -16.06 -3.47
C ASP A 65 5.89 -15.83 -2.70
N PHE A 66 5.94 -15.86 -1.35
CA PHE A 66 4.78 -15.57 -0.52
C PHE A 66 4.34 -14.11 -0.63
N ALA A 67 5.25 -13.16 -0.42
CA ALA A 67 4.97 -11.73 -0.50
C ALA A 67 4.55 -11.31 -1.91
N ARG A 68 5.16 -11.89 -2.95
CA ARG A 68 4.74 -11.69 -4.34
C ARG A 68 3.31 -12.17 -4.57
N ASN A 69 2.97 -13.40 -4.16
CA ASN A 69 1.62 -13.95 -4.32
C ASN A 69 0.57 -13.15 -3.55
N ALA A 70 0.92 -12.68 -2.35
CA ALA A 70 0.05 -11.82 -1.55
C ALA A 70 -0.17 -10.46 -2.22
N ALA A 71 0.89 -9.81 -2.71
CA ALA A 71 0.80 -8.54 -3.44
C ALA A 71 -0.06 -8.66 -4.70
N LEU A 72 0.09 -9.75 -5.47
CA LEU A 72 -0.74 -10.03 -6.64
C LEU A 72 -2.22 -10.18 -6.27
N ARG A 73 -2.54 -10.86 -5.16
CA ARG A 73 -3.92 -10.99 -4.67
C ARG A 73 -4.53 -9.64 -4.31
N LEU A 74 -3.76 -8.72 -3.74
CA LEU A 74 -4.24 -7.38 -3.40
C LEU A 74 -4.65 -6.57 -4.63
N ILE A 75 -4.02 -6.81 -5.79
CA ILE A 75 -4.38 -6.16 -7.06
C ILE A 75 -5.70 -6.71 -7.62
N CYS A 76 -6.02 -7.98 -7.33
CA CYS A 76 -7.23 -8.64 -7.83
C CYS A 76 -8.49 -8.43 -6.97
N ILE A 77 -8.44 -7.62 -5.90
CA ILE A 77 -9.62 -7.32 -5.09
C ILE A 77 -10.43 -6.22 -5.81
N GLU A 78 -11.36 -6.61 -6.68
CA GLU A 78 -12.39 -5.75 -7.30
C GLU A 78 -13.41 -5.23 -6.26
#